data_AF-A0A315XN67-F1
#
_entry.id   AF-A0A315XN67-F1
#
_cell.length_a   1.000
_cell.length_b   1.000
_cell.length_c   1.000
_cell.angle_alpha   90.00
_cell.angle_beta   90.00
_cell.angle_gamma   90.00
#
_symmetry.space_group_name_H-M   'P 1'
#
loop_
_entity.id
_entity.type
_entity.pdbx_description
1 polymer ?
#
loop_
_entity_poly.entity_id
_entity_poly.type
_entity_poly.pdbx_seq_one_letter_code
_entity_poly.pdbx_strand_id
1 'polypeptide(L)'
;MLLSIFLILFFTIGAVSASDNSTLSEDADVISSGEEELVMEEEGTDSNDVSSPIANESIKTSLQSNDTTVIKGHEFSVKLVDENGTGIANKTIKFTLNKVVSEVLTDDDGMAKLKVTVNPGTYTIKYSFNETGYSISKASKKILVIPTGTSKIAASNYVAYVGARNKYTVQLAVGDLPLQGRTVTFTLNGKKYTKVTNSKGKASLSIKLPKGSYKISYSYDGEDNIKKTSGSKKITVKKGMPVKITKYYSKIYRNKQAGNFKIKFVDVRGDVLANKKIKFRFNKKNYVKKTNKNGIATVKIKLKTGSYKVKVTHSKESLYNKASKTFSIKVKPKQARNNGMWLLSTDMKSVDFDKLEQYGTKHIFLNSKAIERFGKGFVESWVKEAKGHGIKVHLWMQVFYKSNTWKLPIKGGQIDYDFINTKVQEAKTLAKVKGVAGIHFDYIRFPGNAYKYDNAIKAVNHFTKKASNAIHKVSKKLIVSAAVMPEPSSMKTYYAQDIPTMSKYLDVIVPMVYKGNYHAGPNWIKSVTKTFSQQSKKAKIWTGLQTYKSDASLKKLSAKELMGDADAAALGGAYGVILFRYGLFNYINFNEV
;
A
#
# COMPACT_ATOMS: atom_id res chain seq x y z
N MET A 1 21.57 9.17 -52.31
CA MET A 1 21.27 8.69 -50.95
C MET A 1 19.78 8.33 -50.91
N LEU A 2 19.45 7.05 -51.07
CA LEU A 2 18.08 6.59 -51.29
C LEU A 2 17.16 6.87 -50.09
N LEU A 3 16.03 7.52 -50.37
CA LEU A 3 14.95 7.78 -49.43
C LEU A 3 13.99 6.57 -49.47
N SER A 4 14.13 5.64 -48.54
CA SER A 4 13.23 4.48 -48.43
C SER A 4 11.86 4.93 -47.94
N ILE A 5 10.89 5.02 -48.85
CA ILE A 5 9.47 5.26 -48.57
C ILE A 5 8.88 3.93 -48.07
N PHE A 6 8.65 3.82 -46.77
CA PHE A 6 7.89 2.72 -46.18
C PHE A 6 6.39 2.95 -46.43
N LEU A 7 5.85 2.30 -47.47
CA LEU A 7 4.42 2.15 -47.67
C LEU A 7 3.94 0.99 -46.79
N ILE A 8 3.51 1.28 -45.56
CA ILE A 8 2.93 0.26 -44.68
C ILE A 8 1.48 0.01 -45.13
N LEU A 9 1.26 -1.10 -45.83
CA LEU A 9 -0.07 -1.67 -46.08
C LEU A 9 -0.67 -2.11 -44.73
N PHE A 10 -1.75 -1.46 -44.30
CA PHE A 10 -2.57 -1.97 -43.20
C PHE A 10 -3.57 -2.98 -43.75
N PHE A 11 -3.37 -4.27 -43.44
CA PHE A 11 -4.43 -5.27 -43.52
C PHE A 11 -5.53 -4.90 -42.51
N THR A 12 -6.76 -4.77 -42.99
CA THR A 12 -7.95 -4.68 -42.16
C THR A 12 -8.22 -6.04 -41.52
N ILE A 13 -7.74 -6.28 -40.30
CA ILE A 13 -8.18 -7.42 -39.50
C ILE A 13 -9.42 -6.99 -38.72
N GLY A 14 -10.55 -7.61 -39.05
CA GLY A 14 -11.80 -7.47 -38.31
C GLY A 14 -11.63 -7.94 -36.87
N ALA A 15 -12.23 -7.22 -35.93
CA ALA A 15 -12.27 -7.62 -34.53
C ALA A 15 -13.01 -8.96 -34.38
N VAL A 16 -12.32 -9.98 -33.88
CA VAL A 16 -12.90 -11.26 -33.44
C VAL A 16 -13.62 -11.04 -32.11
N SER A 17 -14.89 -11.45 -32.02
CA SER A 17 -15.66 -11.56 -30.78
C SER A 17 -15.39 -12.92 -30.13
N ALA A 18 -14.98 -12.94 -28.87
CA ALA A 18 -14.87 -14.14 -28.05
C ALA A 18 -16.04 -14.19 -27.05
N SER A 19 -16.76 -15.32 -27.04
CA SER A 19 -17.81 -15.69 -26.11
C SER A 19 -17.23 -16.34 -24.85
N ASP A 20 -17.83 -16.01 -23.70
CA ASP A 20 -17.49 -16.50 -22.37
C ASP A 20 -17.80 -18.00 -22.20
N ASN A 21 -17.02 -18.68 -21.35
CA ASN A 21 -17.60 -19.58 -20.35
C ASN A 21 -16.72 -19.63 -19.10
N SER A 22 -17.33 -19.35 -17.95
CA SER A 22 -16.74 -19.34 -16.61
C SER A 22 -17.23 -20.57 -15.84
N THR A 23 -16.33 -21.28 -15.15
CA THR A 23 -16.68 -22.22 -14.08
C THR A 23 -16.05 -21.81 -12.77
N LEU A 24 -16.84 -22.05 -11.72
CA LEU A 24 -16.77 -21.55 -10.35
C LEU A 24 -15.64 -22.22 -9.56
N SER A 25 -15.10 -21.49 -8.58
CA SER A 25 -14.29 -22.02 -7.48
C SER A 25 -15.01 -21.70 -6.17
N GLU A 26 -15.37 -22.72 -5.40
CA GLU A 26 -15.79 -22.61 -4.00
C GLU A 26 -14.58 -22.83 -3.11
N ASP A 27 -14.47 -21.99 -2.08
CA ASP A 27 -13.66 -22.27 -0.90
C ASP A 27 -14.35 -21.67 0.33
N ALA A 28 -14.33 -22.49 1.38
CA ALA A 28 -14.14 -22.15 2.80
C ALA A 28 -15.34 -21.93 3.75
N ASP A 29 -15.19 -22.66 4.87
CA ASP A 29 -15.37 -22.28 6.28
C ASP A 29 -16.62 -22.71 7.07
N VAL A 30 -16.42 -23.77 7.85
CA VAL A 30 -16.43 -23.85 9.33
C VAL A 30 -17.49 -23.02 10.07
N ILE A 31 -18.41 -23.72 10.75
CA ILE A 31 -19.14 -23.21 11.91
C ILE A 31 -19.03 -24.23 13.06
N SER A 32 -18.66 -23.68 14.22
CA SER A 32 -18.60 -24.29 15.55
C SER A 32 -19.85 -23.89 16.34
N SER A 33 -20.49 -24.83 17.05
CA SER A 33 -21.43 -24.53 18.13
C SER A 33 -21.71 -25.76 19.00
N GLY A 34 -21.69 -25.57 20.32
CA GLY A 34 -22.04 -26.52 21.38
C GLY A 34 -21.14 -26.26 22.60
N GLU A 35 -21.60 -26.10 23.83
CA GLU A 35 -22.88 -26.37 24.48
C GLU A 35 -23.05 -25.38 25.66
N GLU A 36 -24.30 -25.06 26.00
CA GLU A 36 -24.70 -24.42 27.26
C GLU A 36 -24.97 -25.53 28.30
N GLU A 37 -24.56 -25.32 29.55
CA GLU A 37 -25.01 -26.16 30.67
C GLU A 37 -25.53 -25.28 31.81
N LEU A 38 -26.72 -25.67 32.28
CA LEU A 38 -27.61 -25.00 33.21
C LEU A 38 -27.13 -25.11 34.67
N VAL A 39 -27.37 -24.03 35.42
CA VAL A 39 -27.27 -23.99 36.89
C VAL A 39 -28.70 -24.04 37.44
N MET A 40 -28.97 -24.93 38.39
CA MET A 40 -30.20 -24.92 39.20
C MET A 40 -29.83 -24.85 40.68
N GLU A 41 -30.54 -23.96 41.37
CA GLU A 41 -30.43 -23.60 42.79
C GLU A 41 -31.14 -24.60 43.72
N GLU A 42 -30.70 -24.66 44.98
CA GLU A 42 -31.35 -25.38 46.08
C GLU A 42 -32.22 -24.45 46.94
N GLU A 43 -33.41 -24.94 47.32
CA GLU A 43 -34.13 -24.70 48.59
C GLU A 43 -34.84 -26.05 48.90
N GLY A 44 -35.13 -26.55 50.09
CA GLY A 44 -35.03 -26.14 51.49
C GLY A 44 -35.95 -27.08 52.32
N THR A 45 -35.65 -27.23 53.61
CA THR A 45 -36.54 -27.63 54.74
C THR A 45 -36.93 -29.11 55.01
N ASP A 46 -36.34 -29.63 56.10
CA ASP A 46 -36.95 -29.92 57.43
C ASP A 46 -37.41 -31.34 57.86
N SER A 47 -36.94 -31.67 59.08
CA SER A 47 -37.49 -32.49 60.17
C SER A 47 -37.45 -34.03 60.20
N ASN A 48 -36.77 -34.48 61.27
CA ASN A 48 -37.15 -35.49 62.29
C ASN A 48 -37.12 -37.01 62.02
N ASP A 49 -36.07 -37.60 62.61
CA ASP A 49 -36.11 -38.58 63.72
C ASP A 49 -35.82 -40.08 63.43
N VAL A 50 -35.10 -40.63 64.42
CA VAL A 50 -34.85 -42.02 64.78
C VAL A 50 -33.87 -42.84 63.95
N SER A 51 -32.62 -42.83 64.39
CA SER A 51 -31.96 -43.97 65.03
C SER A 51 -30.45 -43.81 64.91
N SER A 52 -29.73 -43.89 66.03
CA SER A 52 -28.28 -43.99 66.03
C SER A 52 -27.86 -45.44 65.79
N PRO A 53 -27.18 -45.74 64.68
CA PRO A 53 -26.15 -46.76 64.67
C PRO A 53 -24.81 -46.06 64.92
N ILE A 54 -24.11 -46.51 65.95
CA ILE A 54 -22.68 -46.36 66.26
C ILE A 54 -21.93 -45.48 65.24
N ALA A 55 -21.69 -44.21 65.62
CA ALA A 55 -20.82 -43.33 64.85
C ALA A 55 -19.42 -43.93 64.85
N ASN A 56 -18.99 -44.42 63.69
CA ASN A 56 -17.60 -44.72 63.43
C ASN A 56 -16.85 -43.39 63.51
N GLU A 57 -16.26 -43.05 64.66
CA GLU A 57 -15.56 -41.78 64.84
C GLU A 57 -14.45 -41.67 63.78
N SER A 58 -14.59 -40.70 62.88
CA SER A 58 -13.59 -40.49 61.83
C SER A 58 -12.28 -40.02 62.47
N ILE A 59 -11.17 -40.62 62.10
CA ILE A 59 -9.85 -40.21 62.59
C ILE A 59 -9.58 -38.77 62.12
N LYS A 60 -9.35 -37.85 63.06
CA LYS A 60 -9.01 -36.47 62.74
C LYS A 60 -7.64 -36.41 62.07
N THR A 61 -7.51 -35.62 61.00
CA THR A 61 -6.25 -35.49 60.26
C THR A 61 -5.81 -34.05 60.05
N SER A 62 -4.52 -33.81 59.87
CA SER A 62 -3.96 -32.52 59.47
C SER A 62 -2.89 -32.65 58.39
N LEU A 63 -2.77 -31.62 57.55
CA LEU A 63 -1.79 -31.54 56.45
C LEU A 63 -0.76 -30.44 56.74
N GLN A 64 0.50 -30.83 56.88
CA GLN A 64 1.58 -29.94 57.29
C GLN A 64 2.65 -29.83 56.19
N SER A 65 3.15 -28.62 55.92
CA SER A 65 4.24 -28.41 54.98
C SER A 65 5.13 -27.26 55.44
N ASN A 66 6.45 -27.48 55.40
CA ASN A 66 7.45 -26.48 55.76
C ASN A 66 8.02 -25.73 54.55
N ASP A 67 7.81 -26.23 53.33
CA ASP A 67 8.38 -25.65 52.11
C ASP A 67 7.78 -24.27 51.79
N THR A 68 8.63 -23.26 51.62
CA THR A 68 8.24 -21.91 51.13
C THR A 68 8.87 -21.55 49.79
N THR A 69 9.91 -22.30 49.40
CA THR A 69 10.64 -22.15 48.13
C THR A 69 10.88 -23.54 47.56
N VAL A 70 10.60 -23.73 46.27
CA VAL A 70 10.78 -25.02 45.59
C VAL A 70 11.59 -24.82 44.31
N ILE A 71 12.56 -25.68 44.06
CA ILE A 71 13.34 -25.66 42.83
C ILE A 71 12.51 -26.32 41.71
N LYS A 72 12.44 -25.71 40.52
CA LYS A 72 11.77 -26.33 39.37
C LYS A 72 12.40 -27.71 39.09
N GLY A 73 11.58 -28.74 39.10
CA GLY A 73 11.96 -30.14 38.91
C GLY A 73 12.16 -30.92 40.22
N HIS A 74 12.12 -30.26 41.37
CA HIS A 74 12.21 -30.87 42.70
C HIS A 74 10.82 -31.02 43.33
N GLU A 75 10.77 -31.66 44.49
CA GLU A 75 9.55 -32.01 45.20
C GLU A 75 9.11 -30.91 46.18
N PHE A 76 7.80 -30.73 46.30
CA PHE A 76 7.13 -30.02 47.38
C PHE A 76 6.48 -31.06 48.30
N SER A 77 6.78 -30.99 49.60
CA SER A 77 6.41 -32.03 50.55
C SER A 77 5.27 -31.61 51.47
N VAL A 78 4.31 -32.52 51.68
CA VAL A 78 3.21 -32.39 52.65
C VAL A 78 3.16 -33.66 53.51
N LYS A 79 3.08 -33.50 54.83
CA LYS A 79 2.86 -34.60 55.78
C LYS A 79 1.39 -34.69 56.14
N LEU A 80 0.81 -35.88 56.04
CA LEU A 80 -0.50 -36.23 56.59
C LEU A 80 -0.31 -36.90 57.94
N VAL A 81 -0.92 -36.34 58.98
CA VAL A 81 -0.84 -36.89 60.34
C VAL A 81 -2.22 -37.02 60.98
N ASP A 82 -2.35 -37.96 61.92
CA ASP A 82 -3.52 -38.09 62.81
C ASP A 82 -3.51 -37.03 63.94
N GLU A 83 -4.48 -37.13 64.86
CA GLU A 83 -4.59 -36.23 66.03
C GLU A 83 -3.41 -36.30 67.01
N ASN A 84 -2.66 -37.41 67.01
CA ASN A 84 -1.48 -37.61 67.84
C ASN A 84 -0.19 -37.18 67.12
N GLY A 85 -0.28 -36.74 65.85
CA GLY A 85 0.86 -36.37 65.03
C GLY A 85 1.55 -37.56 64.35
N THR A 86 0.97 -38.76 64.40
CA THR A 86 1.50 -39.97 63.74
C THR A 86 1.23 -39.89 62.25
N GLY A 87 2.23 -40.22 61.43
CA GLY A 87 2.12 -40.24 59.97
C GLY A 87 1.13 -41.29 59.49
N ILE A 88 0.29 -40.94 58.51
CA ILE A 88 -0.69 -41.87 57.93
C ILE A 88 -0.22 -42.29 56.53
N ALA A 89 0.23 -43.53 56.41
CA ALA A 89 0.81 -44.09 55.19
C ALA A 89 -0.22 -44.54 54.14
N ASN A 90 0.21 -44.61 52.88
CA ASN A 90 -0.56 -45.13 51.74
C ASN A 90 -1.91 -44.41 51.51
N LYS A 91 -1.97 -43.10 51.77
CA LYS A 91 -3.15 -42.25 51.56
C LYS A 91 -2.94 -41.25 50.45
N THR A 92 -3.99 -40.99 49.66
CA THR A 92 -3.90 -40.10 48.50
C THR A 92 -4.08 -38.63 48.89
N ILE A 93 -3.05 -37.82 48.68
CA ILE A 93 -3.12 -36.35 48.80
C ILE A 93 -3.35 -35.73 47.43
N LYS A 94 -4.41 -34.93 47.33
CA LYS A 94 -4.75 -34.18 46.11
C LYS A 94 -4.13 -32.79 46.16
N PHE A 95 -3.12 -32.56 45.34
CA PHE A 95 -2.49 -31.27 45.12
C PHE A 95 -3.17 -30.49 43.98
N THR A 96 -3.22 -29.18 44.11
CA THR A 96 -3.59 -28.26 43.02
C THR A 96 -2.54 -27.16 42.92
N LEU A 97 -1.83 -27.13 41.78
CA LEU A 97 -0.81 -26.13 41.46
C LEU A 97 -1.06 -25.60 40.04
N ASN A 98 -1.22 -24.28 39.90
CA ASN A 98 -1.49 -23.63 38.61
C ASN A 98 -2.67 -24.26 37.84
N LYS A 99 -3.78 -24.55 38.55
CA LYS A 99 -5.00 -25.22 38.05
C LYS A 99 -4.82 -26.69 37.62
N VAL A 100 -3.60 -27.24 37.71
CA VAL A 100 -3.36 -28.67 37.49
C VAL A 100 -3.55 -29.40 38.81
N VAL A 101 -4.31 -30.50 38.76
CA VAL A 101 -4.56 -31.38 39.88
C VAL A 101 -3.63 -32.59 39.77
N SER A 102 -3.03 -33.01 40.89
CA SER A 102 -2.16 -34.19 40.95
C SER A 102 -2.40 -34.94 42.24
N GLU A 103 -2.44 -36.26 42.17
CA GLU A 103 -2.68 -37.14 43.31
C GLU A 103 -1.39 -37.89 43.63
N VAL A 104 -0.97 -37.84 44.89
CA VAL A 104 0.30 -38.43 45.36
C VAL A 104 0.03 -39.20 46.64
N LEU A 105 0.47 -40.46 46.69
CA LEU A 105 0.38 -41.28 47.89
C LEU A 105 1.38 -40.83 48.96
N THR A 106 0.98 -40.93 50.22
CA THR A 106 1.89 -40.79 51.36
C THR A 106 2.77 -42.03 51.51
N ASP A 107 4.05 -41.81 51.81
CA ASP A 107 4.99 -42.88 52.19
C ASP A 107 4.72 -43.39 53.63
N ASP A 108 5.53 -44.34 54.10
CA ASP A 108 5.39 -44.98 55.42
C ASP A 108 5.42 -43.98 56.60
N ASP A 109 6.02 -42.80 56.40
CA ASP A 109 6.06 -41.72 57.40
C ASP A 109 4.90 -40.72 57.25
N GLY A 110 3.97 -40.96 56.32
CA GLY A 110 2.86 -40.08 56.01
C GLY A 110 3.21 -38.91 55.08
N MET A 111 4.35 -38.93 54.37
CA MET A 111 4.78 -37.82 53.50
C MET A 111 4.36 -38.03 52.04
N ALA A 112 3.65 -37.06 51.47
CA ALA A 112 3.36 -36.97 50.03
C ALA A 112 4.26 -35.90 49.37
N LYS A 113 4.94 -36.26 48.27
CA LYS A 113 5.95 -35.42 47.60
C LYS A 113 5.55 -35.10 46.16
N LEU A 114 5.14 -33.86 45.88
CA LEU A 114 4.74 -33.41 44.54
C LEU A 114 5.93 -32.84 43.77
N LYS A 115 6.30 -33.42 42.63
CA LYS A 115 7.28 -32.83 41.71
C LYS A 115 6.77 -31.54 41.06
N VAL A 116 7.43 -30.41 41.32
CA VAL A 116 7.03 -29.08 40.84
C VAL A 116 7.69 -28.78 39.48
N THR A 117 6.91 -28.85 38.40
CA THR A 117 7.41 -28.64 37.02
C THR A 117 7.00 -27.29 36.41
N VAL A 118 6.21 -26.48 37.12
CA VAL A 118 5.78 -25.15 36.65
C VAL A 118 6.96 -24.20 36.46
N ASN A 119 6.79 -23.20 35.60
CA ASN A 119 7.84 -22.20 35.37
C ASN A 119 8.10 -21.37 36.64
N PRO A 120 9.33 -20.86 36.84
CA PRO A 120 9.64 -20.07 38.02
C PRO A 120 8.72 -18.87 38.19
N GLY A 121 8.30 -18.63 39.43
CA GLY A 121 7.26 -17.67 39.78
C GLY A 121 6.67 -17.95 41.16
N THR A 122 5.79 -17.07 41.61
CA THR A 122 5.07 -17.24 42.88
C THR A 122 3.73 -17.92 42.62
N TYR A 123 3.45 -19.00 43.33
CA TYR A 123 2.22 -19.77 43.21
C TYR A 123 1.59 -19.99 44.58
N THR A 124 0.27 -20.19 44.59
CA THR A 124 -0.41 -20.79 45.74
C THR A 124 -0.64 -22.26 45.39
N ILE A 125 -0.03 -23.16 46.14
CA ILE A 125 -0.30 -24.59 46.06
C ILE A 125 -1.37 -24.93 47.10
N LYS A 126 -2.41 -25.64 46.68
CA LYS A 126 -3.46 -26.16 47.57
C LYS A 126 -3.31 -27.66 47.67
N TYR A 127 -3.61 -28.25 48.82
CA TYR A 127 -3.56 -29.69 49.02
C TYR A 127 -4.66 -30.14 49.99
N SER A 128 -5.24 -31.29 49.71
CA SER A 128 -6.38 -31.83 50.45
C SER A 128 -6.34 -33.35 50.55
N PHE A 129 -6.88 -33.87 51.65
CA PHE A 129 -7.11 -35.28 51.91
C PHE A 129 -8.60 -35.49 52.23
N ASN A 130 -9.21 -36.49 51.60
CA ASN A 130 -10.61 -36.86 51.78
C ASN A 130 -10.78 -38.37 51.51
N GLU A 131 -10.98 -39.15 52.55
CA GLU A 131 -11.15 -40.60 52.47
C GLU A 131 -12.11 -41.06 53.58
N THR A 132 -12.96 -42.04 53.27
CA THR A 132 -13.91 -42.62 54.24
C THR A 132 -13.18 -43.14 55.48
N GLY A 133 -13.69 -42.81 56.67
CA GLY A 133 -13.07 -43.16 57.95
C GLY A 133 -12.10 -42.12 58.51
N TYR A 134 -11.83 -41.03 57.77
CA TYR A 134 -11.01 -39.90 58.22
C TYR A 134 -11.75 -38.57 58.09
N SER A 135 -11.47 -37.61 58.97
CA SER A 135 -11.94 -36.24 58.78
C SER A 135 -11.21 -35.58 57.60
N ILE A 136 -11.96 -34.82 56.79
CA ILE A 136 -11.41 -34.07 55.65
C ILE A 136 -10.42 -33.01 56.14
N SER A 137 -9.22 -32.96 55.54
CA SER A 137 -8.24 -31.91 55.80
C SER A 137 -7.85 -31.18 54.52
N LYS A 138 -7.73 -29.85 54.60
CA LYS A 138 -7.39 -28.95 53.48
C LYS A 138 -6.43 -27.88 53.96
N ALA A 139 -5.41 -27.60 53.18
CA ALA A 139 -4.48 -26.51 53.44
C ALA A 139 -3.93 -25.92 52.14
N SER A 140 -3.27 -24.77 52.24
CA SER A 140 -2.63 -24.14 51.11
C SER A 140 -1.41 -23.34 51.55
N LYS A 141 -0.45 -23.18 50.64
CA LYS A 141 0.78 -22.44 50.91
C LYS A 141 1.20 -21.60 49.70
N LYS A 142 1.73 -20.40 49.95
CA LYS A 142 2.41 -19.63 48.92
C LYS A 142 3.84 -20.14 48.81
N ILE A 143 4.24 -20.53 47.59
CA ILE A 143 5.58 -21.00 47.28
C ILE A 143 6.23 -20.13 46.21
N LEU A 144 7.54 -19.91 46.33
CA LEU A 144 8.37 -19.34 45.27
C LEU A 144 9.06 -20.48 44.51
N VAL A 145 8.74 -20.65 43.23
CA VAL A 145 9.43 -21.60 42.36
C VAL A 145 10.65 -20.92 41.75
N ILE A 146 11.85 -21.47 41.97
CA ILE A 146 13.12 -20.94 41.44
C ILE A 146 13.75 -21.91 40.42
N PRO A 147 14.45 -21.41 39.38
CA PRO A 147 15.15 -22.28 38.44
C PRO A 147 16.39 -22.93 39.07
N THR A 148 16.86 -24.03 38.49
CA THR A 148 18.19 -24.61 38.75
C THR A 148 19.06 -24.53 37.51
N GLY A 149 20.36 -24.30 37.67
CA GLY A 149 21.34 -24.46 36.60
C GLY A 149 22.43 -23.40 36.52
N THR A 150 23.21 -23.47 35.45
CA THR A 150 24.28 -22.51 35.18
C THR A 150 23.72 -21.23 34.60
N SER A 151 23.88 -20.11 35.33
CA SER A 151 23.49 -18.81 34.80
C SER A 151 24.45 -18.33 33.69
N LYS A 152 23.93 -17.50 32.79
CA LYS A 152 24.67 -16.87 31.70
C LYS A 152 24.37 -15.38 31.67
N ILE A 153 25.41 -14.56 31.47
CA ILE A 153 25.27 -13.15 31.14
C ILE A 153 25.53 -12.94 29.65
N ALA A 154 24.47 -12.63 28.90
CA ALA A 154 24.57 -12.20 27.51
C ALA A 154 24.95 -10.71 27.45
N ALA A 155 26.05 -10.42 26.75
CA ALA A 155 26.55 -9.06 26.56
C ALA A 155 27.37 -8.93 25.28
N SER A 156 27.48 -7.71 24.77
CA SER A 156 28.24 -7.41 23.55
C SER A 156 29.21 -6.25 23.78
N ASN A 157 30.14 -6.05 22.84
CA ASN A 157 30.91 -4.82 22.77
C ASN A 157 29.95 -3.64 22.54
N TYR A 158 30.31 -2.46 23.04
CA TYR A 158 29.43 -1.29 23.00
C TYR A 158 30.16 -0.04 22.55
N VAL A 159 29.50 0.77 21.72
CA VAL A 159 29.99 2.07 21.30
C VAL A 159 29.20 3.15 22.01
N ALA A 160 29.89 3.92 22.84
CA ALA A 160 29.37 5.08 23.54
C ALA A 160 29.82 6.37 22.84
N TYR A 161 29.12 7.47 23.08
CA TYR A 161 29.45 8.78 22.54
C TYR A 161 29.52 9.83 23.66
N VAL A 162 30.58 10.64 23.66
CA VAL A 162 30.75 11.71 24.66
C VAL A 162 29.55 12.66 24.62
N GLY A 163 28.97 12.97 25.79
CA GLY A 163 27.80 13.85 25.91
C GLY A 163 26.45 13.19 25.57
N ALA A 164 26.43 11.95 25.09
CA ALA A 164 25.20 11.19 24.86
C ALA A 164 24.69 10.53 26.14
N ARG A 165 23.39 10.19 26.15
CA ARG A 165 22.83 9.24 27.13
C ARG A 165 23.24 7.82 26.71
N ASN A 166 24.40 7.37 27.17
CA ASN A 166 24.91 6.02 26.91
C ASN A 166 24.46 5.05 28.01
N LYS A 167 24.05 3.84 27.62
CA LYS A 167 23.56 2.80 28.52
C LYS A 167 24.10 1.45 28.07
N TYR A 168 25.05 0.90 28.82
CA TYR A 168 25.53 -0.47 28.64
C TYR A 168 24.56 -1.43 29.33
N THR A 169 24.10 -2.46 28.62
CA THR A 169 23.09 -3.40 29.14
C THR A 169 23.57 -4.82 28.95
N VAL A 170 23.39 -5.64 29.96
CA VAL A 170 23.59 -7.08 29.92
C VAL A 170 22.31 -7.79 30.31
N GLN A 171 22.16 -9.04 29.92
CA GLN A 171 21.00 -9.87 30.27
C GLN A 171 21.47 -11.12 31.01
N LEU A 172 20.97 -11.30 32.23
CA LEU A 172 21.20 -12.47 33.08
C LEU A 172 20.03 -13.45 32.92
N ALA A 173 20.35 -14.71 32.67
CA ALA A 173 19.36 -15.78 32.47
C ALA A 173 19.89 -17.15 32.92
N VAL A 174 18.99 -18.09 33.16
CA VAL A 174 19.26 -19.54 33.25
C VAL A 174 18.49 -20.21 32.12
N GLY A 175 19.21 -20.85 31.19
CA GLY A 175 18.62 -21.24 29.91
C GLY A 175 17.99 -20.02 29.21
N ASP A 176 16.73 -20.15 28.79
CA ASP A 176 15.96 -19.05 28.18
C ASP A 176 15.20 -18.18 29.19
N LEU A 177 15.26 -18.51 30.48
CA LEU A 177 14.52 -17.79 31.51
C LEU A 177 15.31 -16.57 32.02
N PRO A 178 14.82 -15.34 31.83
CA PRO A 178 15.45 -14.15 32.38
C PRO A 178 15.34 -14.11 33.91
N LEU A 179 16.46 -13.85 34.59
CA LEU A 179 16.46 -13.73 36.06
C LEU A 179 16.13 -12.30 36.48
N GLN A 180 14.91 -12.05 36.94
CA GLN A 180 14.47 -10.75 37.48
C GLN A 180 14.91 -10.55 38.94
N GLY A 181 15.21 -9.30 39.30
CA GLY A 181 15.47 -8.90 40.69
C GLY A 181 16.87 -9.27 41.20
N ARG A 182 17.74 -9.81 40.34
CA ARG A 182 19.10 -10.25 40.71
C ARG A 182 20.09 -9.12 40.54
N THR A 183 21.08 -9.06 41.42
CA THR A 183 22.14 -8.06 41.39
C THR A 183 23.26 -8.49 40.44
N VAL A 184 23.54 -7.66 39.43
CA VAL A 184 24.73 -7.77 38.57
C VAL A 184 25.71 -6.68 38.96
N THR A 185 26.95 -7.09 39.26
CA THR A 185 28.06 -6.19 39.58
C THR A 185 28.84 -5.88 38.32
N PHE A 186 28.92 -4.61 37.93
CA PHE A 186 29.75 -4.12 36.85
C PHE A 186 31.05 -3.52 37.40
N THR A 187 32.18 -3.81 36.78
CA THR A 187 33.46 -3.15 37.07
C THR A 187 33.92 -2.38 35.82
N LEU A 188 34.11 -1.07 35.98
CA LEU A 188 34.53 -0.17 34.91
C LEU A 188 35.55 0.83 35.47
N ASN A 189 36.77 0.84 34.92
CA ASN A 189 37.91 1.63 35.42
C ASN A 189 38.19 1.41 36.92
N GLY A 190 38.21 0.14 37.36
CA GLY A 190 38.45 -0.22 38.75
C GLY A 190 37.28 0.04 39.71
N LYS A 191 36.28 0.83 39.32
CA LYS A 191 35.10 1.12 40.15
C LYS A 191 33.99 0.09 39.93
N LYS A 192 33.41 -0.40 41.04
CA LYS A 192 32.27 -1.34 41.06
C LYS A 192 30.93 -0.59 41.07
N TYR A 193 29.96 -1.13 40.35
CA TYR A 193 28.58 -0.62 40.27
C TYR A 193 27.60 -1.79 40.31
N THR A 194 26.69 -1.81 41.28
CA THR A 194 25.65 -2.83 41.37
C THR A 194 24.38 -2.36 40.66
N LYS A 195 23.76 -3.26 39.90
CA LYS A 195 22.48 -3.01 39.20
C LYS A 195 21.59 -4.22 39.29
N VAL A 196 20.31 -3.98 39.56
CA VAL A 196 19.30 -5.02 39.65
C VAL A 196 18.71 -5.29 38.26
N THR A 197 18.50 -6.55 37.93
CA THR A 197 17.85 -6.98 36.68
C THR A 197 16.35 -6.70 36.71
N ASN A 198 15.81 -6.18 35.61
CA ASN A 198 14.37 -6.00 35.45
C ASN A 198 13.66 -7.33 35.07
N SER A 199 12.36 -7.28 34.79
CA SER A 199 11.55 -8.45 34.37
C SER A 199 12.03 -9.18 33.12
N LYS A 200 12.92 -8.57 32.33
CA LYS A 200 13.56 -9.20 31.16
C LYS A 200 14.99 -9.67 31.46
N GLY A 201 15.37 -9.74 32.73
CA GLY A 201 16.71 -10.14 33.17
C GLY A 201 17.78 -9.09 32.85
N LYS A 202 17.40 -7.85 32.49
CA LYS A 202 18.35 -6.84 32.02
C LYS A 202 18.81 -5.92 33.15
N ALA A 203 20.13 -5.86 33.35
CA ALA A 203 20.79 -4.89 34.22
C ALA A 203 21.55 -3.88 33.36
N SER A 204 21.56 -2.61 33.75
CA SER A 204 22.12 -1.56 32.91
C SER A 204 22.91 -0.49 33.65
N LEU A 205 24.08 -0.15 33.10
CA LEU A 205 24.99 0.86 33.60
C LEU A 205 25.04 2.08 32.65
N SER A 206 24.86 3.28 33.20
CA SER A 206 25.07 4.52 32.45
C SER A 206 26.56 4.78 32.21
N ILE A 207 26.95 5.11 30.98
CA ILE A 207 28.36 5.33 30.62
C ILE A 207 28.63 6.82 30.42
N LYS A 208 29.38 7.42 31.36
CA LYS A 208 29.82 8.83 31.33
C LYS A 208 31.34 8.90 31.39
N LEU A 209 31.99 8.51 30.29
CA LEU A 209 33.45 8.46 30.19
C LEU A 209 33.96 9.39 29.08
N PRO A 210 35.22 9.88 29.17
CA PRO A 210 35.91 10.54 28.06
C PRO A 210 36.08 9.61 26.84
N LYS A 211 36.55 10.18 25.72
CA LYS A 211 36.91 9.40 24.52
C LYS A 211 38.00 8.39 24.89
N GLY A 212 37.80 7.12 24.56
CA GLY A 212 38.76 6.07 24.89
C GLY A 212 38.21 4.67 24.66
N SER A 213 39.03 3.68 24.99
CA SER A 213 38.68 2.26 24.98
C SER A 213 38.78 1.72 26.39
N TYR A 214 37.70 1.13 26.89
CA TYR A 214 37.58 0.68 28.28
C TYR A 214 37.16 -0.79 28.31
N LYS A 215 37.77 -1.58 29.19
CA LYS A 215 37.28 -2.91 29.53
C LYS A 215 36.16 -2.75 30.56
N ILE A 216 35.01 -3.36 30.30
CA ILE A 216 33.94 -3.53 31.29
C ILE A 216 33.85 -5.00 31.64
N SER A 217 33.91 -5.31 32.93
CA SER A 217 33.63 -6.63 33.45
C SER A 217 32.28 -6.61 34.16
N TYR A 218 31.63 -7.77 34.22
CA TYR A 218 30.36 -7.95 34.91
C TYR A 218 30.30 -9.34 35.54
N SER A 219 29.67 -9.44 36.71
CA SER A 219 29.49 -10.71 37.42
C SER A 219 28.11 -10.78 38.07
N TYR A 220 27.65 -12.02 38.20
CA TYR A 220 26.57 -12.43 39.08
C TYR A 220 27.15 -13.48 40.03
N ASP A 221 27.01 -13.26 41.33
CA ASP A 221 27.69 -14.06 42.35
C ASP A 221 27.02 -15.41 42.61
N GLY A 222 25.87 -15.66 41.99
CA GLY A 222 25.09 -16.89 42.17
C GLY A 222 24.11 -16.81 43.34
N GLU A 223 23.31 -17.85 43.46
CA GLU A 223 22.45 -18.20 44.62
C GLU A 223 22.45 -19.73 44.73
N ASP A 224 22.00 -20.32 45.84
CA ASP A 224 22.20 -21.75 46.17
C ASP A 224 22.02 -22.73 44.99
N ASN A 225 20.98 -22.51 44.17
CA ASN A 225 20.60 -23.38 43.05
C ASN A 225 20.97 -22.82 41.67
N ILE A 226 21.61 -21.65 41.61
CA ILE A 226 22.03 -20.99 40.38
C ILE A 226 23.51 -20.63 40.45
N LYS A 227 24.32 -21.30 39.63
CA LYS A 227 25.78 -21.08 39.63
C LYS A 227 26.13 -19.65 39.24
N LYS A 228 27.17 -19.11 39.89
CA LYS A 228 27.78 -17.81 39.56
C LYS A 228 28.24 -17.74 38.11
N THR A 229 28.26 -16.54 37.54
CA THR A 229 28.73 -16.32 36.18
C THR A 229 29.38 -14.95 36.04
N SER A 230 30.36 -14.82 35.14
CA SER A 230 31.02 -13.55 34.89
C SER A 230 31.49 -13.43 33.44
N GLY A 231 31.84 -12.22 33.04
CA GLY A 231 32.42 -11.99 31.73
C GLY A 231 32.96 -10.58 31.59
N SER A 232 33.54 -10.30 30.42
CA SER A 232 33.97 -8.96 30.07
C SER A 232 33.77 -8.66 28.59
N LYS A 233 33.64 -7.36 28.30
CA LYS A 233 33.50 -6.79 26.94
C LYS A 233 34.23 -5.46 26.85
N LYS A 234 34.29 -4.93 25.63
CA LYS A 234 34.90 -3.64 25.31
C LYS A 234 33.85 -2.54 25.16
N ILE A 235 34.05 -1.42 25.83
CA ILE A 235 33.35 -0.16 25.59
C ILE A 235 34.28 0.78 24.82
N THR A 236 33.86 1.23 23.65
CA THR A 236 34.59 2.26 22.88
C THR A 236 33.80 3.56 22.92
N VAL A 237 34.37 4.59 23.55
CA VAL A 237 33.77 5.92 23.63
C VAL A 237 34.35 6.82 22.54
N LYS A 238 33.49 7.33 21.65
CA LYS A 238 33.87 8.19 20.51
C LYS A 238 33.33 9.62 20.70
N LYS A 239 33.95 10.59 20.03
CA LYS A 239 33.37 11.94 19.83
C LYS A 239 32.59 11.97 18.52
N GLY A 240 31.52 12.75 18.48
CA GLY A 240 30.74 12.95 17.27
C GLY A 240 29.93 11.71 16.90
N MET A 241 28.67 11.71 17.31
CA MET A 241 27.73 10.65 16.98
C MET A 241 27.33 10.76 15.50
N PRO A 242 27.46 9.68 14.70
CA PRO A 242 26.96 9.66 13.35
C PRO A 242 25.45 9.88 13.31
N VAL A 243 24.99 10.47 12.21
CA VAL A 243 23.58 10.76 11.95
C VAL A 243 23.22 10.32 10.54
N LYS A 244 21.95 10.01 10.31
CA LYS A 244 21.43 9.50 9.05
C LYS A 244 20.34 10.43 8.53
N ILE A 245 20.45 10.79 7.25
CA ILE A 245 19.44 11.56 6.50
C ILE A 245 18.80 10.59 5.50
N THR A 246 17.50 10.34 5.63
CA THR A 246 16.73 9.49 4.70
C THR A 246 15.57 10.25 4.09
N LYS A 247 15.13 9.83 2.89
CA LYS A 247 13.92 10.38 2.27
C LYS A 247 12.71 9.87 3.05
N TYR A 248 11.83 10.78 3.47
CA TYR A 248 10.65 10.41 4.28
C TYR A 248 9.40 10.22 3.43
N TYR A 249 9.21 11.03 2.39
CA TYR A 249 8.02 10.97 1.54
C TYR A 249 8.37 11.19 0.05
N SER A 250 7.67 10.47 -0.83
CA SER A 250 7.74 10.63 -2.27
C SER A 250 6.41 11.13 -2.83
N LYS A 251 6.26 12.46 -2.93
CA LYS A 251 5.25 13.02 -3.83
C LYS A 251 5.77 12.98 -5.27
N ILE A 252 4.86 12.81 -6.23
CA ILE A 252 5.09 13.30 -7.58
C ILE A 252 5.11 14.83 -7.54
N TYR A 253 6.10 15.44 -8.19
CA TYR A 253 6.15 16.89 -8.33
C TYR A 253 5.76 17.26 -9.74
N ARG A 254 4.88 18.26 -9.90
CA ARG A 254 4.41 18.74 -11.19
C ARG A 254 4.86 20.17 -11.46
N ASN A 255 4.92 20.52 -12.74
CA ASN A 255 5.37 21.81 -13.24
C ASN A 255 4.69 22.98 -12.52
N LYS A 256 5.50 23.82 -11.87
CA LYS A 256 5.08 25.02 -11.12
C LYS A 256 4.05 24.78 -10.01
N GLN A 257 3.82 23.54 -9.59
CA GLN A 257 2.98 23.22 -8.44
C GLN A 257 3.83 23.11 -7.19
N ALA A 258 3.35 23.66 -6.07
CA ALA A 258 4.04 23.54 -4.80
C ALA A 258 3.88 22.11 -4.24
N GLY A 259 4.98 21.52 -3.78
CA GLY A 259 5.01 20.21 -3.13
C GLY A 259 6.00 20.19 -1.97
N ASN A 260 5.76 19.30 -0.99
CA ASN A 260 6.61 19.18 0.18
C ASN A 260 7.69 18.10 -0.03
N PHE A 261 8.96 18.50 -0.05
CA PHE A 261 10.08 17.58 0.05
C PHE A 261 10.44 17.35 1.52
N LYS A 262 10.36 16.09 1.96
CA LYS A 262 10.54 15.71 3.37
C LYS A 262 11.68 14.71 3.53
N ILE A 263 12.52 14.95 4.53
CA ILE A 263 13.55 14.00 4.99
C ILE A 263 13.32 13.64 6.44
N LYS A 264 13.81 12.47 6.85
CA LYS A 264 13.90 12.06 8.26
C LYS A 264 15.37 12.12 8.69
N PHE A 265 15.58 12.61 9.90
CA PHE A 265 16.89 12.81 10.50
C PHE A 265 16.96 12.08 11.85
N VAL A 266 17.86 11.11 11.94
CA VAL A 266 18.04 10.24 13.11
C VAL A 266 19.51 10.11 13.45
N ASP A 267 19.84 9.71 14.66
CA ASP A 267 21.20 9.31 15.02
C ASP A 267 21.51 7.87 14.57
N VAL A 268 22.73 7.41 14.86
CA VAL A 268 23.20 6.05 14.54
C VAL A 268 22.41 4.94 15.24
N ARG A 269 21.70 5.26 16.33
CA ARG A 269 20.86 4.33 17.11
C ARG A 269 19.40 4.33 16.64
N GLY A 270 19.06 5.21 15.70
CA GLY A 270 17.70 5.37 15.18
C GLY A 270 16.84 6.36 15.98
N ASP A 271 17.41 7.00 17.00
CA ASP A 271 16.71 8.01 17.79
C ASP A 271 16.41 9.23 16.91
N VAL A 272 15.17 9.72 16.96
CA VAL A 272 14.75 10.88 16.17
C VAL A 272 15.39 12.16 16.71
N LEU A 273 15.91 12.99 15.79
CA LEU A 273 16.59 14.22 16.14
C LEU A 273 15.67 15.42 15.88
N ALA A 274 14.91 15.83 16.89
CA ALA A 274 13.99 16.97 16.82
C ALA A 274 14.70 18.33 16.94
N ASN A 275 14.08 19.39 16.41
CA ASN A 275 14.53 20.78 16.47
C ASN A 275 15.95 21.04 15.88
N LYS A 276 16.47 20.12 15.06
CA LYS A 276 17.79 20.23 14.41
C LYS A 276 17.71 21.03 13.12
N LYS A 277 18.66 21.95 12.91
CA LYS A 277 18.77 22.73 11.67
C LYS A 277 19.28 21.85 10.53
N ILE A 278 18.52 21.82 9.44
CA ILE A 278 18.81 21.11 8.19
C ILE A 278 18.78 22.13 7.06
N LYS A 279 19.85 22.15 6.26
CA LYS A 279 19.97 23.02 5.07
C LYS A 279 19.69 22.22 3.81
N PHE A 280 18.70 22.68 3.05
CA PHE A 280 18.35 22.18 1.72
C PHE A 280 18.94 23.13 0.67
N ARG A 281 19.72 22.61 -0.27
CA ARG A 281 20.23 23.36 -1.43
C ARG A 281 19.68 22.75 -2.71
N PHE A 282 18.92 23.55 -3.45
CA PHE A 282 18.37 23.19 -4.75
C PHE A 282 18.15 24.46 -5.58
N ASN A 283 18.26 24.34 -6.91
CA ASN A 283 18.13 25.47 -7.84
C ASN A 283 19.00 26.69 -7.46
N LYS A 284 20.27 26.45 -7.11
CA LYS A 284 21.24 27.46 -6.62
C LYS A 284 20.84 28.22 -5.34
N LYS A 285 19.69 27.94 -4.72
CA LYS A 285 19.20 28.57 -3.48
C LYS A 285 19.37 27.67 -2.26
N ASN A 286 19.46 28.28 -1.09
CA ASN A 286 19.59 27.61 0.21
C ASN A 286 18.34 27.85 1.06
N TYR A 287 17.85 26.81 1.74
CA TYR A 287 16.72 26.89 2.66
C TYR A 287 17.09 26.17 3.95
N VAL A 288 16.98 26.84 5.09
CA VAL A 288 17.22 26.24 6.41
C VAL A 288 15.88 25.94 7.07
N LYS A 289 15.69 24.69 7.50
CA LYS A 289 14.48 24.23 8.18
C LYS A 289 14.86 23.40 9.40
N LYS A 290 13.99 23.38 10.39
CA LYS A 290 14.16 22.56 11.58
C LYS A 290 13.38 21.25 11.45
N THR A 291 13.90 20.18 12.04
CA THR A 291 13.18 18.92 12.19
C THR A 291 12.06 19.06 13.23
N ASN A 292 10.91 18.43 12.99
CA ASN A 292 9.81 18.37 13.97
C ASN A 292 10.06 17.29 15.05
N LYS A 293 9.08 17.07 15.94
CA LYS A 293 9.13 16.04 17.00
C LYS A 293 9.44 14.61 16.51
N ASN A 294 9.13 14.32 15.25
CA ASN A 294 9.37 13.01 14.63
C ASN A 294 10.70 12.97 13.83
N GLY A 295 11.56 13.99 13.97
CA GLY A 295 12.82 14.11 13.23
C GLY A 295 12.64 14.47 11.75
N ILE A 296 11.48 15.01 11.34
CA ILE A 296 11.18 15.31 9.93
C ILE A 296 11.43 16.78 9.62
N ALA A 297 12.29 17.05 8.64
CA ALA A 297 12.45 18.40 8.07
C ALA A 297 11.75 18.48 6.71
N THR A 298 11.00 19.57 6.49
CA THR A 298 10.18 19.77 5.29
C THR A 298 10.56 21.08 4.59
N VAL A 299 10.79 21.02 3.28
CA VAL A 299 10.93 22.20 2.42
C VAL A 299 9.89 22.17 1.30
N LYS A 300 9.21 23.30 1.07
CA LYS A 300 8.31 23.47 -0.07
C LYS A 300 9.14 23.69 -1.33
N ILE A 301 8.88 22.91 -2.38
CA ILE A 301 9.49 23.05 -3.70
C ILE A 301 8.42 23.40 -4.72
N LYS A 302 8.71 24.38 -5.59
CA LYS A 302 7.87 24.81 -6.72
C LYS A 302 8.81 25.05 -7.90
N LEU A 303 8.93 24.07 -8.77
CA LEU A 303 9.95 24.01 -9.83
C LEU A 303 9.31 23.82 -11.21
N LYS A 304 10.00 24.25 -12.27
CA LYS A 304 9.58 23.92 -13.64
C LYS A 304 9.78 22.42 -13.90
N THR A 305 9.19 21.87 -14.96
CA THR A 305 9.48 20.49 -15.39
C THR A 305 10.98 20.30 -15.60
N GLY A 306 11.51 19.18 -15.10
CA GLY A 306 12.92 18.83 -15.23
C GLY A 306 13.41 17.88 -14.16
N SER A 307 14.70 17.55 -14.22
CA SER A 307 15.40 16.75 -13.21
C SER A 307 16.27 17.66 -12.34
N TYR A 308 16.12 17.53 -11.02
CA TYR A 308 16.79 18.38 -10.05
C TYR A 308 17.50 17.54 -8.99
N LYS A 309 18.62 18.05 -8.46
CA LYS A 309 19.29 17.50 -7.28
C LYS A 309 19.01 18.40 -6.08
N VAL A 310 18.63 17.80 -4.95
CA VAL A 310 18.46 18.45 -3.66
C VAL A 310 19.55 17.95 -2.73
N LYS A 311 20.54 18.80 -2.45
CA LYS A 311 21.58 18.50 -1.45
C LYS A 311 21.06 18.91 -0.08
N VAL A 312 21.05 17.97 0.85
CA VAL A 312 20.60 18.15 2.23
C VAL A 312 21.81 18.02 3.13
N THR A 313 22.05 19.01 3.99
CA THR A 313 23.21 19.04 4.88
C THR A 313 22.83 19.38 6.31
N HIS A 314 23.50 18.73 7.25
CA HIS A 314 23.54 19.08 8.67
C HIS A 314 24.99 19.45 9.03
N SER A 315 25.16 20.60 9.70
CA SER A 315 26.46 21.04 10.19
C SER A 315 26.91 20.24 11.41
N LYS A 316 28.21 20.26 11.72
CA LYS A 316 28.73 19.62 12.94
C LYS A 316 28.15 20.33 14.17
N GLU A 317 27.70 19.56 15.17
CA GLU A 317 27.31 20.02 16.50
C GLU A 317 28.22 19.38 17.57
N SER A 318 28.07 19.76 18.84
CA SER A 318 28.86 19.21 19.94
C SER A 318 28.72 17.68 20.05
N LEU A 319 27.48 17.18 19.97
CA LEU A 319 27.17 15.76 20.06
C LEU A 319 27.18 15.04 18.69
N TYR A 320 26.74 15.69 17.62
CA TYR A 320 26.49 15.05 16.33
C TYR A 320 27.48 15.45 15.25
N ASN A 321 27.89 14.49 14.41
CA ASN A 321 28.73 14.74 13.26
C ASN A 321 27.99 15.50 12.15
N LYS A 322 28.76 16.22 11.33
CA LYS A 322 28.24 16.75 10.07
C LYS A 322 27.74 15.61 9.18
N ALA A 323 26.68 15.86 8.41
CA ALA A 323 26.16 14.90 7.43
C ALA A 323 25.68 15.61 6.17
N SER A 324 25.76 14.92 5.03
CA SER A 324 25.30 15.41 3.74
C SER A 324 24.73 14.26 2.91
N LYS A 325 23.58 14.46 2.27
CA LYS A 325 23.00 13.53 1.31
C LYS A 325 22.35 14.30 0.15
N THR A 326 22.52 13.79 -1.06
CA THR A 326 21.87 14.36 -2.26
C THR A 326 20.74 13.44 -2.70
N PHE A 327 19.59 14.03 -3.00
CA PHE A 327 18.42 13.34 -3.53
C PHE A 327 18.10 13.83 -4.93
N SER A 328 17.72 12.92 -5.83
CA SER A 328 17.21 13.27 -7.15
C SER A 328 15.69 13.46 -7.09
N ILE A 329 15.21 14.52 -7.73
CA ILE A 329 13.78 14.84 -7.88
C ILE A 329 13.48 15.03 -9.37
N LYS A 330 12.46 14.32 -9.86
CA LYS A 330 11.91 14.53 -11.20
C LYS A 330 10.61 15.31 -11.08
N VAL A 331 10.56 16.48 -11.70
CA VAL A 331 9.36 17.32 -11.80
C VAL A 331 8.72 17.04 -13.15
N LYS A 332 7.54 16.43 -13.13
CA LYS A 332 6.76 16.05 -14.31
C LYS A 332 6.00 17.26 -14.88
N PRO A 333 5.53 17.21 -16.14
CA PRO A 333 4.60 18.21 -16.68
C PRO A 333 3.31 18.29 -15.86
N LYS A 334 2.62 19.43 -15.94
CA LYS A 334 1.22 19.49 -15.52
C LYS A 334 0.43 18.60 -16.46
N GLN A 335 -0.40 17.72 -15.91
CA GLN A 335 -1.22 16.83 -16.72
C GLN A 335 -2.25 17.61 -17.56
N ALA A 336 -2.63 17.02 -18.68
CA ALA A 336 -3.71 17.55 -19.51
C ALA A 336 -5.03 17.57 -18.72
N ARG A 337 -5.95 18.48 -19.07
CA ARG A 337 -7.15 18.75 -18.24
C ARG A 337 -8.40 18.03 -18.72
N ASN A 338 -8.43 17.60 -19.99
CA ASN A 338 -9.61 17.02 -20.63
C ASN A 338 -9.29 15.58 -21.02
N ASN A 339 -9.16 14.74 -20.00
CA ASN A 339 -8.75 13.36 -20.20
C ASN A 339 -9.97 12.47 -20.37
N GLY A 340 -9.82 11.41 -21.15
CA GLY A 340 -10.95 10.59 -21.53
C GLY A 340 -10.55 9.29 -22.19
N MET A 341 -11.52 8.64 -22.82
CA MET A 341 -11.30 7.40 -23.54
C MET A 341 -12.33 7.17 -24.63
N TRP A 342 -11.94 6.38 -25.63
CA TRP A 342 -12.90 5.74 -26.52
C TRP A 342 -13.54 4.54 -25.83
N LEU A 343 -14.83 4.36 -26.08
CA LEU A 343 -15.67 3.30 -25.53
C LEU A 343 -16.48 2.67 -26.66
N LEU A 344 -16.34 1.36 -26.86
CA LEU A 344 -17.21 0.64 -27.77
C LEU A 344 -18.61 0.52 -27.16
N SER A 345 -19.63 0.43 -28.02
CA SER A 345 -21.00 0.23 -27.56
C SER A 345 -21.16 -1.06 -26.76
N THR A 346 -20.41 -2.12 -27.11
CA THR A 346 -20.46 -3.40 -26.40
C THR A 346 -20.02 -3.31 -24.95
N ASP A 347 -19.18 -2.33 -24.61
CA ASP A 347 -18.56 -2.22 -23.30
C ASP A 347 -19.35 -1.25 -22.39
N MET A 348 -20.48 -0.69 -22.84
CA MET A 348 -21.25 0.31 -22.09
C MET A 348 -21.71 -0.17 -20.72
N LYS A 349 -22.20 -1.41 -20.64
CA LYS A 349 -22.75 -1.98 -19.41
C LYS A 349 -21.67 -2.32 -18.37
N SER A 350 -20.41 -2.44 -18.80
CA SER A 350 -19.30 -2.76 -17.89
C SER A 350 -18.53 -1.53 -17.43
N VAL A 351 -19.03 -0.32 -17.70
CA VAL A 351 -18.39 0.92 -17.26
C VAL A 351 -18.55 1.12 -15.76
N ASP A 352 -17.42 1.25 -15.08
CA ASP A 352 -17.33 1.61 -13.66
C ASP A 352 -17.14 3.14 -13.55
N PHE A 353 -18.24 3.87 -13.39
CA PHE A 353 -18.20 5.34 -13.35
C PHE A 353 -17.50 5.90 -12.13
N ASP A 354 -17.68 5.28 -10.95
CA ASP A 354 -17.02 5.69 -9.71
C ASP A 354 -15.49 5.64 -9.87
N LYS A 355 -14.98 4.57 -10.46
CA LYS A 355 -13.55 4.42 -10.72
C LYS A 355 -13.07 5.38 -11.78
N LEU A 356 -13.84 5.63 -12.84
CA LEU A 356 -13.49 6.63 -13.83
C LEU A 356 -13.43 8.05 -13.23
N GLU A 357 -14.36 8.40 -12.35
CA GLU A 357 -14.37 9.67 -11.61
C GLU A 357 -13.15 9.79 -10.69
N GLN A 358 -12.91 8.77 -9.86
CA GLN A 358 -11.77 8.71 -8.92
C GLN A 358 -10.43 8.94 -9.64
N TYR A 359 -10.28 8.38 -10.83
CA TYR A 359 -9.06 8.48 -11.64
C TYR A 359 -9.02 9.72 -12.55
N GLY A 360 -10.04 10.56 -12.51
CA GLY A 360 -10.05 11.86 -13.19
C GLY A 360 -10.37 11.82 -14.68
N THR A 361 -11.08 10.78 -15.15
CA THR A 361 -11.68 10.77 -16.48
C THR A 361 -12.75 11.85 -16.55
N LYS A 362 -12.77 12.62 -17.65
CA LYS A 362 -13.72 13.73 -17.88
C LYS A 362 -14.49 13.57 -19.17
N HIS A 363 -14.04 12.71 -20.09
CA HIS A 363 -14.62 12.52 -21.41
C HIS A 363 -14.73 11.04 -21.78
N ILE A 364 -15.87 10.67 -22.37
CA ILE A 364 -16.05 9.37 -23.02
C ILE A 364 -16.48 9.60 -24.46
N PHE A 365 -15.79 8.99 -25.41
CA PHE A 365 -16.19 8.93 -26.81
C PHE A 365 -16.91 7.60 -27.03
N LEU A 366 -18.23 7.63 -26.86
CA LEU A 366 -19.10 6.45 -26.93
C LEU A 366 -19.47 6.16 -28.38
N ASN A 367 -19.14 4.96 -28.87
CA ASN A 367 -19.52 4.54 -30.22
C ASN A 367 -21.03 4.69 -30.46
N SER A 368 -21.41 5.44 -31.50
CA SER A 368 -22.80 5.81 -31.80
C SER A 368 -23.73 4.62 -32.09
N LYS A 369 -23.18 3.44 -32.45
CA LYS A 369 -23.95 2.19 -32.57
C LYS A 369 -24.63 1.77 -31.26
N ALA A 370 -24.26 2.39 -30.13
CA ALA A 370 -24.99 2.28 -28.88
C ALA A 370 -26.49 2.57 -29.03
N ILE A 371 -26.87 3.54 -29.86
CA ILE A 371 -28.28 3.90 -30.06
C ILE A 371 -29.04 2.80 -30.79
N GLU A 372 -28.43 2.24 -31.85
CA GLU A 372 -28.99 1.09 -32.58
C GLU A 372 -29.09 -0.14 -31.66
N ARG A 373 -28.06 -0.37 -30.84
CA ARG A 373 -27.95 -1.57 -29.99
C ARG A 373 -28.87 -1.56 -28.77
N PHE A 374 -29.03 -0.42 -28.11
CA PHE A 374 -29.74 -0.34 -26.82
C PHE A 374 -30.94 0.58 -26.84
N GLY A 375 -31.19 1.28 -27.95
CA GLY A 375 -32.23 2.29 -28.05
C GLY A 375 -31.80 3.64 -27.47
N LYS A 376 -32.40 4.70 -28.02
CA LYS A 376 -32.08 6.09 -27.65
C LYS A 376 -32.33 6.39 -26.16
N GLY A 377 -33.46 5.94 -25.61
CA GLY A 377 -33.84 6.24 -24.21
C GLY A 377 -32.86 5.65 -23.18
N PHE A 378 -32.35 4.44 -23.44
CA PHE A 378 -31.31 3.83 -22.62
C PHE A 378 -30.00 4.63 -22.69
N VAL A 379 -29.56 4.98 -23.90
CA VAL A 379 -28.35 5.80 -24.08
C VAL A 379 -28.47 7.15 -23.38
N GLU A 380 -29.62 7.82 -23.48
CA GLU A 380 -29.85 9.10 -22.78
C GLU A 380 -29.78 8.96 -21.26
N SER A 381 -30.31 7.85 -20.71
CA SER A 381 -30.24 7.55 -19.28
C SER A 381 -28.80 7.28 -18.83
N TRP A 382 -28.06 6.48 -19.59
CA TRP A 382 -26.64 6.19 -19.33
C TRP A 382 -25.76 7.44 -19.44
N VAL A 383 -26.04 8.32 -20.40
CA VAL A 383 -25.35 9.62 -20.54
C VAL A 383 -25.65 10.53 -19.34
N LYS A 384 -26.88 10.51 -18.82
CA LYS A 384 -27.26 11.26 -17.62
C LYS A 384 -26.50 10.76 -16.39
N GLU A 385 -26.34 9.45 -16.23
CA GLU A 385 -25.56 8.83 -15.16
C GLU A 385 -24.08 9.25 -15.24
N ALA A 386 -23.44 9.09 -16.41
CA ALA A 386 -22.06 9.55 -16.63
C ALA A 386 -21.87 11.03 -16.25
N LYS A 387 -22.85 11.87 -16.59
CA LYS A 387 -22.83 13.30 -16.25
C LYS A 387 -22.91 13.54 -14.74
N GLY A 388 -23.61 12.69 -13.98
CA GLY A 388 -23.64 12.71 -12.51
C GLY A 388 -22.25 12.59 -11.90
N HIS A 389 -21.39 11.76 -12.51
CA HIS A 389 -19.96 11.59 -12.16
C HIS A 389 -19.04 12.67 -12.78
N GLY A 390 -19.61 13.73 -13.34
CA GLY A 390 -18.85 14.80 -14.00
C GLY A 390 -18.17 14.37 -15.32
N ILE A 391 -18.61 13.27 -15.93
CA ILE A 391 -18.07 12.74 -17.19
C ILE A 391 -18.94 13.19 -18.37
N LYS A 392 -18.30 13.81 -19.36
CA LYS A 392 -18.94 14.30 -20.59
C LYS A 392 -18.92 13.21 -21.66
N VAL A 393 -20.08 12.78 -22.14
CA VAL A 393 -20.19 11.79 -23.20
C VAL A 393 -20.30 12.47 -24.57
N HIS A 394 -19.51 12.00 -25.53
CA HIS A 394 -19.52 12.45 -26.93
C HIS A 394 -19.90 11.25 -27.78
N LEU A 395 -20.85 11.40 -28.69
CA LEU A 395 -21.19 10.31 -29.60
C LEU A 395 -20.13 10.23 -30.70
N TRP A 396 -19.46 9.09 -30.75
CA TRP A 396 -18.43 8.75 -31.71
C TRP A 396 -19.07 8.21 -33.00
N MET A 397 -18.99 9.00 -34.06
CA MET A 397 -19.64 8.79 -35.35
C MET A 397 -18.60 8.43 -36.42
N GLN A 398 -18.85 7.35 -37.16
CA GLN A 398 -18.07 7.02 -38.35
C GLN A 398 -18.62 7.78 -39.57
N VAL A 399 -17.76 8.52 -40.26
CA VAL A 399 -18.16 9.40 -41.36
C VAL A 399 -18.03 8.70 -42.72
N PHE A 400 -16.81 8.50 -43.22
CA PHE A 400 -16.54 7.92 -44.55
C PHE A 400 -16.20 6.42 -44.51
N TYR A 401 -16.69 5.74 -43.47
CA TYR A 401 -16.47 4.32 -43.25
C TYR A 401 -17.74 3.68 -42.67
N LYS A 402 -18.19 2.57 -43.27
CA LYS A 402 -19.35 1.81 -42.80
C LYS A 402 -19.19 0.35 -43.18
N SER A 403 -19.53 -0.56 -42.26
CA SER A 403 -19.53 -2.01 -42.49
C SER A 403 -18.21 -2.53 -43.09
N ASN A 404 -17.09 -2.10 -42.52
CA ASN A 404 -15.73 -2.45 -42.97
C ASN A 404 -15.36 -1.99 -44.39
N THR A 405 -16.09 -1.02 -44.95
CA THR A 405 -15.81 -0.48 -46.28
C THR A 405 -15.75 1.05 -46.27
N TRP A 406 -14.83 1.60 -47.06
CA TRP A 406 -14.73 3.03 -47.30
C TRP A 406 -15.87 3.53 -48.18
N LYS A 407 -16.53 4.60 -47.74
CA LYS A 407 -17.57 5.31 -48.49
C LYS A 407 -17.07 6.73 -48.72
N LEU A 408 -16.40 6.94 -49.85
CA LEU A 408 -15.68 8.18 -50.13
C LEU A 408 -16.65 9.31 -50.46
N PRO A 409 -16.34 10.57 -50.08
CA PRO A 409 -17.17 11.73 -50.39
C PRO A 409 -16.98 12.24 -51.83
N ILE A 410 -16.69 11.33 -52.76
CA ILE A 410 -16.40 11.61 -54.17
C ILE A 410 -17.16 10.59 -55.04
N LYS A 411 -17.88 11.07 -56.05
CA LYS A 411 -18.62 10.27 -57.03
C LYS A 411 -18.33 10.82 -58.43
N GLY A 412 -17.82 9.97 -59.33
CA GLY A 412 -17.44 10.39 -60.68
C GLY A 412 -16.38 11.51 -60.73
N GLY A 413 -15.44 11.53 -59.79
CA GLY A 413 -14.40 12.58 -59.67
C GLY A 413 -14.87 13.91 -59.05
N GLN A 414 -16.18 14.07 -58.85
CA GLN A 414 -16.78 15.25 -58.23
C GLN A 414 -17.15 15.01 -56.75
N ILE A 415 -17.36 16.07 -56.00
CA ILE A 415 -17.79 15.99 -54.60
C ILE A 415 -19.20 15.41 -54.53
N ASP A 416 -19.39 14.35 -53.75
CA ASP A 416 -20.70 13.76 -53.49
C ASP A 416 -21.42 14.54 -52.37
N TYR A 417 -22.06 15.64 -52.75
CA TYR A 417 -22.75 16.52 -51.81
C TYR A 417 -23.95 15.84 -51.13
N ASP A 418 -24.65 14.94 -51.81
CA ASP A 418 -25.82 14.24 -51.25
C ASP A 418 -25.41 13.29 -50.13
N PHE A 419 -24.35 12.52 -50.35
CA PHE A 419 -23.76 11.69 -49.32
C PHE A 419 -23.24 12.51 -48.14
N ILE A 420 -22.53 13.61 -48.41
CA ILE A 420 -22.06 14.53 -47.34
C ILE A 420 -23.24 15.10 -46.56
N ASN A 421 -24.29 15.59 -47.23
CA ASN A 421 -25.47 16.16 -46.59
C ASN A 421 -26.19 15.13 -45.72
N THR A 422 -26.28 13.88 -46.17
CA THR A 422 -26.81 12.75 -45.38
C THR A 422 -26.02 12.57 -44.09
N LYS A 423 -24.68 12.55 -44.17
CA LYS A 423 -23.82 12.46 -42.98
C LYS A 423 -23.91 13.68 -42.06
N VAL A 424 -24.12 14.87 -42.61
CA VAL A 424 -24.37 16.08 -41.81
C VAL A 424 -25.69 15.97 -41.04
N GLN A 425 -26.76 15.42 -41.65
CA GLN A 425 -28.01 15.20 -40.93
C GLN A 425 -27.89 14.11 -39.86
N GLU A 426 -27.14 13.03 -40.12
CA GLU A 426 -26.83 12.01 -39.12
C GLU A 426 -26.14 12.65 -37.90
N ALA A 427 -25.09 13.46 -38.12
CA ALA A 427 -24.40 14.18 -37.06
C ALA A 427 -25.34 15.13 -36.28
N LYS A 428 -26.23 15.83 -36.98
CA LYS A 428 -27.24 16.72 -36.38
C LYS A 428 -28.26 15.94 -35.53
N THR A 429 -28.65 14.75 -35.95
CA THR A 429 -29.55 13.86 -35.19
C THR A 429 -28.88 13.35 -33.92
N LEU A 430 -27.62 12.91 -34.00
CA LEU A 430 -26.84 12.50 -32.82
C LEU A 430 -26.67 13.67 -31.84
N ALA A 431 -26.46 14.89 -32.34
CA ALA A 431 -26.34 16.09 -31.51
C ALA A 431 -27.62 16.44 -30.72
N LYS A 432 -28.79 15.91 -31.11
CA LYS A 432 -30.07 16.11 -30.40
C LYS A 432 -30.32 15.06 -29.31
N VAL A 433 -29.45 14.07 -29.13
CA VAL A 433 -29.57 13.09 -28.04
C VAL A 433 -29.40 13.80 -26.70
N LYS A 434 -30.34 13.61 -25.77
CA LYS A 434 -30.34 14.36 -24.51
C LYS A 434 -29.09 14.08 -23.70
N GLY A 435 -28.53 15.14 -23.11
CA GLY A 435 -27.39 15.05 -22.19
C GLY A 435 -26.01 14.93 -22.85
N VAL A 436 -25.92 14.60 -24.15
CA VAL A 436 -24.62 14.49 -24.83
C VAL A 436 -23.88 15.82 -24.81
N ALA A 437 -22.56 15.75 -24.63
CA ALA A 437 -21.69 16.91 -24.51
C ALA A 437 -20.95 17.25 -25.82
N GLY A 438 -21.08 16.41 -26.84
CA GLY A 438 -20.40 16.61 -28.11
C GLY A 438 -20.56 15.47 -29.09
N ILE A 439 -19.97 15.66 -30.27
CA ILE A 439 -19.86 14.66 -31.33
C ILE A 439 -18.37 14.50 -31.67
N HIS A 440 -17.93 13.25 -31.75
CA HIS A 440 -16.58 12.88 -32.13
C HIS A 440 -16.60 12.18 -33.49
N PHE A 441 -16.07 12.83 -34.51
CA PHE A 441 -15.96 12.25 -35.84
C PHE A 441 -14.75 11.33 -35.92
N ASP A 442 -14.97 10.17 -36.53
CA ASP A 442 -13.93 9.25 -36.91
C ASP A 442 -14.07 8.89 -38.39
N TYR A 443 -12.98 8.45 -38.99
CA TYR A 443 -12.90 8.18 -40.43
C TYR A 443 -13.33 9.37 -41.29
N ILE A 444 -13.05 10.59 -40.85
CA ILE A 444 -13.16 11.82 -41.66
C ILE A 444 -11.92 11.95 -42.56
N ARG A 445 -11.70 10.93 -43.40
CA ARG A 445 -10.52 10.78 -44.25
C ARG A 445 -10.73 9.78 -45.38
N PHE A 446 -9.73 9.66 -46.24
CA PHE A 446 -9.57 8.57 -47.22
C PHE A 446 -8.74 7.41 -46.62
N PRO A 447 -8.75 6.20 -47.23
CA PRO A 447 -7.95 5.07 -46.77
C PRO A 447 -6.43 5.25 -46.88
N GLY A 448 -5.96 6.27 -47.60
CA GLY A 448 -4.55 6.43 -47.98
C GLY A 448 -4.34 6.74 -49.46
N ASN A 449 -5.41 6.95 -50.21
CA ASN A 449 -5.39 7.19 -51.66
C ASN A 449 -5.97 8.56 -52.04
N ALA A 450 -6.03 9.52 -51.12
CA ALA A 450 -6.62 10.84 -51.40
C ALA A 450 -5.98 11.56 -52.61
N TYR A 451 -4.69 11.38 -52.83
CA TYR A 451 -3.93 11.94 -53.96
C TYR A 451 -4.46 11.52 -55.33
N LYS A 452 -5.31 10.50 -55.42
CA LYS A 452 -5.96 10.07 -56.67
C LYS A 452 -7.19 10.93 -57.04
N TYR A 453 -7.57 11.89 -56.21
CA TYR A 453 -8.78 12.69 -56.42
C TYR A 453 -8.52 14.18 -56.14
N ASP A 454 -8.64 15.02 -57.18
CA ASP A 454 -8.40 16.47 -57.09
C ASP A 454 -9.25 17.18 -56.02
N ASN A 455 -10.47 16.68 -55.81
CA ASN A 455 -11.43 17.26 -54.89
C ASN A 455 -11.41 16.65 -53.47
N ALA A 456 -10.49 15.72 -53.16
CA ALA A 456 -10.49 15.02 -51.86
C ALA A 456 -10.41 15.96 -50.66
N ILE A 457 -9.45 16.89 -50.66
CA ILE A 457 -9.24 17.86 -49.56
C ILE A 457 -10.47 18.79 -49.43
N LYS A 458 -11.02 19.25 -50.56
CA LYS A 458 -12.23 20.10 -50.58
C LYS A 458 -13.42 19.37 -49.98
N ALA A 459 -13.63 18.09 -50.32
CA ALA A 459 -14.73 17.28 -49.81
C ALA A 459 -14.66 17.08 -48.29
N VAL A 460 -13.50 16.70 -47.75
CA VAL A 460 -13.29 16.53 -46.29
C VAL A 460 -13.51 17.84 -45.54
N ASN A 461 -12.95 18.95 -46.05
CA ASN A 461 -13.13 20.27 -45.44
C ASN A 461 -14.59 20.75 -45.52
N HIS A 462 -15.30 20.46 -46.61
CA HIS A 462 -16.71 20.79 -46.77
C HIS A 462 -17.58 20.07 -45.74
N PHE A 463 -17.42 18.76 -45.59
CA PHE A 463 -18.11 17.99 -44.54
C PHE A 463 -17.77 18.56 -43.15
N THR A 464 -16.49 18.76 -42.84
CA THR A 464 -16.04 19.30 -41.54
C THR A 464 -16.77 20.60 -41.21
N LYS A 465 -16.78 21.56 -42.14
CA LYS A 465 -17.46 22.85 -41.97
C LYS A 465 -18.97 22.69 -41.79
N LYS A 466 -19.64 21.97 -42.70
CA LYS A 466 -21.11 21.82 -42.66
C LYS A 466 -21.56 21.09 -41.39
N ALA A 467 -20.91 19.99 -41.05
CA ALA A 467 -21.28 19.17 -39.90
C ALA A 467 -21.07 19.92 -38.58
N SER A 468 -19.91 20.55 -38.37
CA SER A 468 -19.68 21.39 -37.18
C SER A 468 -20.73 22.49 -37.04
N ASN A 469 -20.99 23.24 -38.12
CA ASN A 469 -22.00 24.31 -38.09
C ASN A 469 -23.40 23.78 -37.80
N ALA A 470 -23.77 22.61 -38.35
CA ALA A 470 -25.07 21.99 -38.09
C ALA A 470 -25.21 21.55 -36.62
N ILE A 471 -24.16 20.99 -36.02
CA ILE A 471 -24.13 20.61 -34.60
C ILE A 471 -24.22 21.85 -33.70
N HIS A 472 -23.44 22.90 -33.99
CA HIS A 472 -23.46 24.13 -33.18
C HIS A 472 -24.78 24.91 -33.31
N LYS A 473 -25.54 24.73 -34.40
CA LYS A 473 -26.93 25.20 -34.51
C LYS A 473 -27.89 24.46 -33.58
N VAL A 474 -27.65 23.17 -33.30
CA VAL A 474 -28.40 22.45 -32.26
C VAL A 474 -28.03 23.01 -30.88
N SER A 475 -26.74 23.16 -30.60
CA SER A 475 -26.27 23.85 -29.41
C SER A 475 -24.80 24.25 -29.53
N LYS A 476 -24.50 25.53 -29.29
CA LYS A 476 -23.13 26.06 -29.26
C LYS A 476 -22.27 25.49 -28.10
N LYS A 477 -22.89 24.80 -27.13
CA LYS A 477 -22.19 24.17 -25.99
C LYS A 477 -21.60 22.80 -26.34
N LEU A 478 -22.05 22.19 -27.44
CA LEU A 478 -21.56 20.88 -27.89
C LEU A 478 -20.15 21.01 -28.44
N ILE A 479 -19.26 20.13 -27.98
CA ILE A 479 -17.89 20.04 -28.49
C ILE A 479 -17.91 19.20 -29.77
N VAL A 480 -17.37 19.73 -30.85
CA VAL A 480 -17.16 18.96 -32.09
C VAL A 480 -15.69 18.62 -32.22
N SER A 481 -15.40 17.32 -32.28
CA SER A 481 -14.03 16.80 -32.33
C SER A 481 -13.84 15.82 -33.46
N ALA A 482 -12.59 15.60 -33.89
CA ALA A 482 -12.29 14.60 -34.91
C ALA A 482 -11.01 13.82 -34.63
N ALA A 483 -11.06 12.50 -34.82
CA ALA A 483 -9.90 11.64 -34.90
C ALA A 483 -9.16 11.86 -36.23
N VAL A 484 -7.85 12.06 -36.14
CA VAL A 484 -6.98 12.32 -37.30
C VAL A 484 -5.71 11.47 -37.23
N MET A 485 -5.12 11.19 -38.39
CA MET A 485 -3.90 10.41 -38.47
C MET A 485 -2.70 11.15 -37.84
N PRO A 486 -1.67 10.47 -37.31
CA PRO A 486 -0.59 11.10 -36.55
C PRO A 486 0.62 11.57 -37.39
N GLU A 487 0.53 11.66 -38.71
CA GLU A 487 1.63 12.06 -39.63
C GLU A 487 1.42 13.45 -40.28
N PRO A 488 1.60 14.57 -39.55
CA PRO A 488 1.31 15.93 -40.04
C PRO A 488 1.86 16.29 -41.43
N SER A 489 2.97 15.69 -41.85
CA SER A 489 3.60 15.95 -43.16
C SER A 489 2.86 15.30 -44.33
N SER A 490 2.09 14.25 -44.09
CA SER A 490 1.58 13.35 -45.14
C SER A 490 0.04 13.31 -45.18
N MET A 491 -0.61 13.89 -44.16
CA MET A 491 -2.06 13.83 -43.98
C MET A 491 -2.88 14.43 -45.11
N LYS A 492 -2.44 15.56 -45.69
CA LYS A 492 -3.16 16.18 -46.81
C LYS A 492 -3.17 15.25 -48.03
N THR A 493 -2.00 14.73 -48.38
CA THR A 493 -1.78 13.91 -49.57
C THR A 493 -2.49 12.57 -49.51
N TYR A 494 -2.41 11.84 -48.40
CA TYR A 494 -2.92 10.47 -48.33
C TYR A 494 -4.32 10.37 -47.74
N TYR A 495 -4.68 11.27 -46.83
CA TYR A 495 -5.91 11.17 -46.04
C TYR A 495 -6.89 12.33 -46.29
N ALA A 496 -6.49 13.34 -47.07
CA ALA A 496 -7.25 14.59 -47.28
C ALA A 496 -7.54 15.37 -45.98
N GLN A 497 -6.73 15.17 -44.93
CA GLN A 497 -6.89 15.85 -43.66
C GLN A 497 -6.01 17.11 -43.62
N ASP A 498 -6.64 18.28 -43.82
CA ASP A 498 -5.98 19.58 -43.76
C ASP A 498 -6.18 20.24 -42.40
N ILE A 499 -5.28 19.95 -41.45
CA ILE A 499 -5.39 20.38 -40.06
C ILE A 499 -5.53 21.90 -39.88
N PRO A 500 -4.74 22.77 -40.52
CA PRO A 500 -4.95 24.21 -40.46
C PRO A 500 -6.34 24.68 -40.89
N THR A 501 -7.00 23.98 -41.83
CA THR A 501 -8.35 24.32 -42.30
C THR A 501 -9.43 23.70 -41.42
N MET A 502 -9.34 22.39 -41.15
CA MET A 502 -10.28 21.66 -40.30
C MET A 502 -10.37 22.28 -38.89
N SER A 503 -9.22 22.67 -38.32
CA SER A 503 -9.15 23.25 -36.97
C SER A 503 -9.84 24.60 -36.81
N LYS A 504 -10.26 25.26 -37.90
CA LYS A 504 -11.09 26.48 -37.83
C LYS A 504 -12.55 26.18 -37.47
N TYR A 505 -13.02 24.97 -37.79
CA TYR A 505 -14.41 24.54 -37.63
C TYR A 505 -14.60 23.53 -36.50
N LEU A 506 -13.55 22.80 -36.13
CA LEU A 506 -13.58 21.86 -35.00
C LEU A 506 -13.18 22.57 -33.71
N ASP A 507 -13.76 22.15 -32.59
CA ASP A 507 -13.36 22.61 -31.25
C ASP A 507 -12.11 21.86 -30.78
N VAL A 508 -11.98 20.60 -31.20
CA VAL A 508 -10.89 19.70 -30.80
C VAL A 508 -10.39 18.86 -31.99
N ILE A 509 -9.07 18.74 -32.11
CA ILE A 509 -8.41 17.75 -32.99
C ILE A 509 -7.81 16.65 -32.11
N VAL A 510 -8.03 15.39 -32.50
CA VAL A 510 -7.60 14.21 -31.76
C VAL A 510 -6.64 13.37 -32.61
N PRO A 511 -5.33 13.68 -32.64
CA PRO A 511 -4.39 12.84 -33.36
C PRO A 511 -4.28 11.47 -32.68
N MET A 512 -4.37 10.39 -33.46
CA MET A 512 -4.26 9.00 -32.99
C MET A 512 -2.79 8.59 -32.88
N VAL A 513 -2.12 9.05 -31.82
CA VAL A 513 -0.67 8.89 -31.62
C VAL A 513 -0.35 7.53 -31.01
N TYR A 514 -0.63 6.47 -31.78
CA TYR A 514 -0.56 5.08 -31.35
C TYR A 514 0.85 4.53 -31.44
N LYS A 515 1.71 4.93 -30.48
CA LYS A 515 3.17 4.69 -30.52
C LYS A 515 3.58 3.26 -30.87
N GLY A 516 2.81 2.25 -30.46
CA GLY A 516 3.12 0.84 -30.68
C GLY A 516 3.09 0.47 -32.15
N ASN A 517 2.07 0.94 -32.88
CA ASN A 517 1.91 0.73 -34.31
C ASN A 517 2.96 1.46 -35.16
N TYR A 518 3.63 2.46 -34.57
CA TYR A 518 4.70 3.23 -35.23
C TYR A 518 6.09 2.84 -34.72
N HIS A 519 6.21 1.78 -33.90
CA HIS A 519 7.46 1.36 -33.26
C HIS A 519 8.21 2.53 -32.56
N ALA A 520 7.44 3.41 -31.92
CA ALA A 520 7.91 4.69 -31.42
C ALA A 520 7.82 4.79 -29.88
N GLY A 521 8.42 5.85 -29.35
CA GLY A 521 8.46 6.12 -27.91
C GLY A 521 7.82 7.46 -27.48
N PRO A 522 7.86 7.78 -26.17
CA PRO A 522 7.28 9.02 -25.64
C PRO A 522 7.80 10.31 -26.29
N ASN A 523 9.05 10.34 -26.78
CA ASN A 523 9.58 11.50 -27.50
C ASN A 523 8.82 11.78 -28.80
N TRP A 524 8.40 10.74 -29.51
CA TRP A 524 7.57 10.85 -30.70
C TRP A 524 6.19 11.39 -30.35
N ILE A 525 5.56 10.87 -29.28
CA ILE A 525 4.28 11.38 -28.78
C ILE A 525 4.33 12.89 -28.54
N LYS A 526 5.37 13.34 -27.83
CA LYS A 526 5.62 14.77 -27.57
C LYS A 526 5.78 15.56 -28.87
N SER A 527 6.57 15.05 -29.81
CA SER A 527 6.86 15.72 -31.08
C SER A 527 5.60 15.89 -31.93
N VAL A 528 4.87 14.80 -32.16
CA VAL A 528 3.62 14.81 -32.94
C VAL A 528 2.61 15.77 -32.30
N THR A 529 2.37 15.66 -31.00
CA THR A 529 1.44 16.54 -30.28
C THR A 529 1.83 18.02 -30.42
N LYS A 530 3.13 18.33 -30.36
CA LYS A 530 3.65 19.70 -30.53
C LYS A 530 3.37 20.22 -31.93
N THR A 531 3.61 19.43 -32.96
CA THR A 531 3.34 19.82 -34.35
C THR A 531 1.86 20.13 -34.55
N PHE A 532 0.94 19.29 -34.07
CA PHE A 532 -0.50 19.56 -34.12
C PHE A 532 -0.87 20.84 -33.37
N SER A 533 -0.28 21.07 -32.20
CA SER A 533 -0.54 22.26 -31.39
C SER A 533 -0.08 23.55 -32.09
N GLN A 534 0.96 23.46 -32.93
CA GLN A 534 1.47 24.59 -33.71
C GLN A 534 0.70 24.81 -35.02
N GLN A 535 0.22 23.74 -35.66
CA GLN A 535 -0.54 23.82 -36.92
C GLN A 535 -1.99 24.25 -36.72
N SER A 536 -2.58 23.91 -35.57
CA SER A 536 -3.97 24.25 -35.27
C SER A 536 -4.18 25.76 -35.20
N LYS A 537 -5.23 26.25 -35.88
CA LYS A 537 -5.59 27.67 -35.88
C LYS A 537 -6.53 28.08 -34.76
N LYS A 538 -7.40 27.16 -34.31
CA LYS A 538 -8.41 27.43 -33.26
C LYS A 538 -8.69 26.21 -32.38
N ALA A 539 -8.80 25.02 -32.96
CA ALA A 539 -9.08 23.79 -32.23
C ALA A 539 -8.01 23.48 -31.16
N LYS A 540 -8.44 22.95 -30.03
CA LYS A 540 -7.52 22.42 -29.00
C LYS A 540 -7.05 21.02 -29.40
N ILE A 541 -5.86 20.63 -28.98
CA ILE A 541 -5.33 19.29 -29.26
C ILE A 541 -5.60 18.37 -28.07
N TRP A 542 -6.33 17.28 -28.29
CA TRP A 542 -6.44 16.18 -27.33
C TRP A 542 -5.73 14.96 -27.89
N THR A 543 -4.61 14.53 -27.31
CA THR A 543 -3.81 13.45 -27.90
C THR A 543 -4.45 12.10 -27.63
N GLY A 544 -4.74 11.33 -28.70
CA GLY A 544 -5.16 9.94 -28.62
C GLY A 544 -3.95 9.03 -28.33
N LEU A 545 -4.03 8.20 -27.29
CA LEU A 545 -2.96 7.29 -26.90
C LEU A 545 -3.41 5.84 -26.97
N GLN A 546 -2.57 4.99 -27.55
CA GLN A 546 -2.76 3.53 -27.53
C GLN A 546 -2.43 2.99 -26.14
N THR A 547 -3.33 2.17 -25.58
CA THR A 547 -3.19 1.64 -24.21
C THR A 547 -2.65 0.20 -24.14
N TYR A 548 -2.28 -0.37 -25.28
CA TYR A 548 -1.74 -1.71 -25.46
C TYR A 548 -0.52 -1.69 -26.39
N LYS A 549 0.18 -2.82 -26.55
CA LYS A 549 1.50 -2.86 -27.19
C LYS A 549 1.47 -2.53 -28.68
N SER A 550 0.55 -3.07 -29.45
CA SER A 550 0.29 -2.73 -30.86
C SER A 550 -0.97 -3.46 -31.34
N ASP A 551 -1.47 -3.20 -32.54
CA ASP A 551 -2.62 -3.95 -33.09
C ASP A 551 -2.31 -5.43 -33.31
N ALA A 552 -1.02 -5.78 -33.46
CA ALA A 552 -0.55 -7.17 -33.47
C ALA A 552 -0.39 -7.78 -32.05
N SER A 553 -0.47 -6.97 -30.99
CA SER A 553 -0.32 -7.42 -29.60
C SER A 553 -1.19 -6.62 -28.65
N LEU A 554 -2.33 -7.21 -28.28
CA LEU A 554 -3.31 -6.61 -27.37
C LEU A 554 -2.86 -6.59 -25.89
N LYS A 555 -1.58 -6.88 -25.61
CA LYS A 555 -1.04 -6.79 -24.25
C LYS A 555 -1.12 -5.35 -23.74
N LYS A 556 -1.86 -5.15 -22.64
CA LYS A 556 -2.04 -3.84 -21.99
C LYS A 556 -0.68 -3.23 -21.58
N LEU A 557 -0.51 -1.93 -21.81
CA LEU A 557 0.64 -1.18 -21.27
C LEU A 557 0.49 -1.04 -19.75
N SER A 558 1.60 -1.05 -19.02
CA SER A 558 1.54 -0.78 -17.58
C SER A 558 1.04 0.64 -17.29
N ALA A 559 0.37 0.85 -16.14
CA ALA A 559 -0.09 2.18 -15.73
C ALA A 559 1.05 3.23 -15.69
N LYS A 560 2.26 2.81 -15.29
CA LYS A 560 3.46 3.67 -15.28
C LYS A 560 3.89 4.08 -16.69
N GLU A 561 3.86 3.14 -17.64
CA GLU A 561 4.19 3.40 -19.04
C GLU A 561 3.16 4.35 -19.66
N LEU A 562 1.87 4.05 -19.48
CA LEU A 562 0.77 4.86 -20.02
C LEU A 562 0.73 6.28 -19.44
N MET A 563 0.98 6.44 -18.13
CA MET A 563 1.12 7.77 -17.52
C MET A 563 2.36 8.52 -18.04
N GLY A 564 3.43 7.80 -18.42
CA GLY A 564 4.59 8.38 -19.09
C GLY A 564 4.26 8.89 -20.49
N ASP A 565 3.41 8.19 -21.23
CA ASP A 565 2.90 8.62 -22.54
C ASP A 565 1.98 9.85 -22.41
N ALA A 566 1.10 9.88 -21.40
CA ALA A 566 0.28 11.05 -21.07
C ALA A 566 1.14 12.26 -20.65
N ASP A 567 2.19 12.05 -19.85
CA ASP A 567 3.18 13.09 -19.54
C ASP A 567 3.82 13.65 -20.83
N ALA A 568 4.19 12.78 -21.78
CA ALA A 568 4.79 13.20 -23.04
C ALA A 568 3.84 14.01 -23.92
N ALA A 569 2.56 13.60 -24.02
CA ALA A 569 1.52 14.36 -24.70
C ALA A 569 1.36 15.75 -24.08
N ALA A 570 1.28 15.84 -22.74
CA ALA A 570 1.18 17.11 -22.03
C ALA A 570 2.40 18.02 -22.29
N LEU A 571 3.62 17.45 -22.41
CA LEU A 571 4.82 18.21 -22.80
C LEU A 571 4.79 18.70 -24.25
N GLY A 572 4.06 18.01 -25.12
CA GLY A 572 3.80 18.43 -26.48
C GLY A 572 2.76 19.54 -26.59
N GLY A 573 2.07 19.89 -25.50
CA GLY A 573 1.02 20.92 -25.50
C GLY A 573 -0.41 20.36 -25.55
N ALA A 574 -0.60 19.06 -25.33
CA ALA A 574 -1.93 18.47 -25.23
C ALA A 574 -2.79 19.19 -24.18
N TYR A 575 -4.00 19.58 -24.60
CA TYR A 575 -5.03 20.12 -23.71
C TYR A 575 -5.89 19.01 -23.08
N GLY A 576 -5.92 17.83 -23.71
CA GLY A 576 -6.58 16.61 -23.28
C GLY A 576 -5.79 15.36 -23.69
N VAL A 577 -6.03 14.24 -23.03
CA VAL A 577 -5.47 12.92 -23.39
C VAL A 577 -6.61 11.91 -23.46
N ILE A 578 -6.80 11.27 -24.61
CA ILE A 578 -7.88 10.31 -24.83
C ILE A 578 -7.26 8.92 -24.98
N LEU A 579 -7.67 7.98 -24.15
CA LEU A 579 -7.15 6.63 -24.12
C LEU A 579 -7.93 5.73 -25.09
N PHE A 580 -7.24 5.07 -26.01
CA PHE A 580 -7.83 4.05 -26.88
C PHE A 580 -7.40 2.66 -26.37
N ARG A 581 -8.25 1.95 -25.63
CA ARG A 581 -9.70 2.20 -25.35
C ARG A 581 -10.16 1.54 -24.04
N TYR A 582 -11.39 1.82 -23.58
CA TYR A 582 -12.00 1.11 -22.45
C TYR A 582 -12.02 -0.40 -22.70
N GLY A 583 -11.88 -1.20 -21.63
CA GLY A 583 -11.67 -2.65 -21.69
C GLY A 583 -10.22 -3.07 -21.98
N LEU A 584 -9.46 -2.27 -22.74
CA LEU A 584 -8.09 -2.59 -23.16
C LEU A 584 -7.03 -1.65 -22.59
N PHE A 585 -7.13 -1.30 -21.31
CA PHE A 585 -6.20 -0.37 -20.65
C PHE A 585 -5.95 -0.75 -19.19
N ASN A 586 -4.91 -0.15 -18.61
CA ASN A 586 -4.73 -0.09 -17.17
C ASN A 586 -5.10 1.32 -16.68
N TYR A 587 -5.81 1.41 -15.57
CA TYR A 587 -6.21 2.69 -14.98
C TYR A 587 -4.99 3.56 -14.67
N ILE A 588 -5.06 4.84 -15.06
CA ILE A 588 -4.06 5.86 -14.72
C ILE A 588 -4.73 7.04 -14.04
N ASN A 589 -4.18 7.49 -12.93
CA ASN A 589 -4.81 8.52 -12.12
C ASN A 589 -4.39 9.91 -12.61
N PHE A 590 -5.25 10.55 -13.41
CA PHE A 590 -5.03 11.91 -13.89
C PHE A 590 -5.07 12.96 -12.76
N ASN A 591 -5.62 12.62 -11.58
CA ASN A 591 -5.64 13.45 -10.39
C ASN A 591 -4.35 13.35 -9.54
N GLU A 592 -3.38 12.49 -9.87
CA GLU A 592 -2.06 12.52 -9.22
C GLU A 592 -1.25 13.75 -9.70
N VAL A 593 -1.60 14.91 -9.11
CA VAL A 593 -1.03 16.26 -9.31
C VAL A 593 -0.03 16.65 -8.22
#